data_AF-A0A8T3AE21-F1
#
_entry.id   AF-A0A8T3AE21-F1
#
_cell.length_a   1.000
_cell.length_b   1.000
_cell.length_c   1.000
_cell.angle_alpha   90.00
_cell.angle_beta   90.00
_cell.angle_gamma   90.00
#
_symmetry.space_group_name_H-M   'P 1'
#
loop_
_entity.id
_entity.type
_entity.pdbx_description
1 polymer ?
#
loop_
_entity_poly.entity_id
_entity_poly.type
_entity_poly.pdbx_seq_one_letter_code
_entity_poly.pdbx_strand_id
1 'polypeptide(L)'
;MDLDSVECVSSCDGMDEDEPSHLHHQFAKLHGAAAINGATPAPGISPTTSINELLECPVCTNSMYPPIHQCHNGHTLCSSCKTKVQNRCPTCRQELGDIRCLALEKVAESLELPCKHSSLGCPGIFPYFSKHLHESQCNFRPYNCPYAGSECSVTGDIPFLVTHLRDDHKVDMHTGCTFNHRYVKSNPREVENATWMLTVFHCFGQYFCLHFEAFQLGMAPVYMAFLRFMGDETDARNYCYSLEVGANGRKLIWEGIPRSIRDGHRKVRESHDGLIIQRNMALFFSGNDRKELKLRVTGRIWKEQQSSESGVCIPNLCS
;
A
#
# COMPACT_ATOMS: atom_id res chain seq x y z
N MET A 1 -33.81 -4.44 39.53
CA MET A 1 -33.65 -4.04 40.94
C MET A 1 -32.33 -3.30 41.00
N ASP A 2 -32.46 -1.98 41.10
CA ASP A 2 -31.56 -0.97 41.70
C ASP A 2 -30.13 -0.85 41.13
N LEU A 3 -29.79 0.19 40.33
CA LEU A 3 -29.59 1.64 40.60
C LEU A 3 -28.29 1.98 41.35
N ASP A 4 -27.39 2.68 40.64
CA ASP A 4 -26.69 3.94 41.00
C ASP A 4 -25.56 4.18 39.95
N SER A 5 -25.56 5.16 39.03
CA SER A 5 -25.78 6.63 39.02
C SER A 5 -24.61 7.47 39.54
N VAL A 6 -23.97 8.23 38.64
CA VAL A 6 -23.39 9.61 38.77
C VAL A 6 -22.86 10.04 37.37
N GLU A 7 -23.59 10.78 36.53
CA GLU A 7 -23.83 12.23 36.45
C GLU A 7 -22.63 13.15 36.15
N CYS A 8 -22.72 13.87 35.02
CA CYS A 8 -22.37 15.30 34.97
C CYS A 8 -23.25 16.01 33.92
N VAL A 9 -23.85 17.13 34.35
CA VAL A 9 -24.92 17.89 33.68
C VAL A 9 -24.38 19.25 33.25
N SER A 10 -24.84 19.76 32.09
CA SER A 10 -25.07 21.19 31.90
C SER A 10 -26.12 21.42 30.82
N SER A 11 -27.29 21.93 31.21
CA SER A 11 -28.42 22.33 30.37
C SER A 11 -28.44 23.84 30.11
N CYS A 12 -28.93 24.25 28.94
CA CYS A 12 -30.11 25.12 28.80
C CYS A 12 -30.65 25.12 27.35
N ASP A 13 -31.86 24.56 27.22
CA ASP A 13 -33.06 24.94 26.45
C ASP A 13 -32.92 25.75 25.14
N GLY A 14 -33.63 25.48 24.03
CA GLY A 14 -34.70 24.54 23.72
C GLY A 14 -35.45 24.98 22.43
N MET A 15 -35.93 23.98 21.66
CA MET A 15 -37.05 23.97 20.68
C MET A 15 -36.87 24.81 19.37
N ASP A 16 -37.15 24.34 18.15
CA ASP A 16 -38.15 23.39 17.61
C ASP A 16 -37.66 22.62 16.35
N GLU A 17 -38.41 21.58 16.00
CA GLU A 17 -38.18 20.56 14.97
C GLU A 17 -38.43 20.99 13.50
N ASP A 18 -37.78 20.33 12.52
CA ASP A 18 -38.43 19.79 11.31
C ASP A 18 -37.42 19.06 10.37
N GLU A 19 -37.92 18.02 9.68
CA GLU A 19 -37.22 17.01 8.82
C GLU A 19 -36.32 17.52 7.67
N PRO A 20 -35.33 16.72 7.20
CA PRO A 20 -34.53 17.05 6.02
C PRO A 20 -35.09 16.48 4.71
N SER A 21 -35.43 17.37 3.78
CA SER A 21 -35.69 17.05 2.37
C SER A 21 -34.41 17.15 1.53
N HIS A 22 -34.25 16.17 0.64
CA HIS A 22 -33.19 16.05 -0.37
C HIS A 22 -32.96 17.33 -1.17
N LEU A 23 -31.72 17.84 -1.23
CA LEU A 23 -31.32 18.79 -2.27
C LEU A 23 -29.90 18.56 -2.80
N HIS A 24 -29.88 18.55 -4.13
CA HIS A 24 -28.83 18.29 -5.07
C HIS A 24 -28.08 19.61 -5.34
N HIS A 25 -26.84 19.75 -4.89
CA HIS A 25 -26.06 20.97 -5.16
C HIS A 25 -25.28 20.87 -6.48
N GLN A 26 -25.91 21.43 -7.50
CA GLN A 26 -25.35 21.80 -8.80
C GLN A 26 -24.38 22.99 -8.64
N PHE A 27 -23.17 22.86 -9.19
CA PHE A 27 -22.20 23.95 -9.26
C PHE A 27 -22.54 24.92 -10.40
N ALA A 28 -22.42 26.22 -10.10
CA ALA A 28 -22.86 27.35 -10.90
C ALA A 28 -22.03 27.61 -12.17
N LYS A 29 -22.73 28.07 -13.22
CA LYS A 29 -22.20 28.66 -14.45
C LYS A 29 -21.66 30.08 -14.19
N LEU A 30 -20.56 30.44 -14.86
CA LEU A 30 -20.22 31.83 -15.17
C LEU A 30 -20.24 32.01 -16.70
N HIS A 31 -20.96 33.02 -17.17
CA HIS A 31 -20.93 33.52 -18.55
C HIS A 31 -20.12 34.82 -18.61
N GLY A 32 -19.29 34.96 -19.65
CA GLY A 32 -18.68 36.23 -20.08
C GLY A 32 -18.02 36.02 -21.44
N ALA A 33 -18.59 36.62 -22.49
CA ALA A 33 -18.28 36.39 -23.90
C ALA A 33 -17.23 37.37 -24.45
N ALA A 34 -16.43 36.92 -25.43
CA ALA A 34 -15.97 37.72 -26.56
C ALA A 34 -15.51 36.81 -27.71
N ALA A 35 -16.07 37.01 -28.91
CA ALA A 35 -15.80 36.28 -30.13
C ALA A 35 -14.78 37.02 -31.01
N ILE A 36 -13.80 36.31 -31.58
CA ILE A 36 -13.07 36.74 -32.79
C ILE A 36 -12.78 35.49 -33.65
N ASN A 37 -13.12 35.57 -34.94
CA ASN A 37 -13.06 34.52 -35.94
C ASN A 37 -11.63 34.08 -36.31
N GLY A 38 -11.43 32.78 -36.52
CA GLY A 38 -10.24 32.21 -37.17
C GLY A 38 -10.39 30.70 -37.38
N ALA A 39 -10.54 30.30 -38.64
CA ALA A 39 -10.69 28.95 -39.18
C ALA A 39 -10.20 27.78 -38.29
N THR A 40 -11.14 26.91 -37.89
CA THR A 40 -10.87 25.58 -37.34
C THR A 40 -10.36 24.66 -38.44
N PRO A 41 -9.17 24.03 -38.30
CA PRO A 41 -8.91 22.79 -39.02
C PRO A 41 -9.83 21.73 -38.43
N ALA A 42 -10.48 20.95 -39.29
CA ALA A 42 -11.20 19.74 -38.88
C ALA A 42 -10.31 18.90 -37.94
N PRO A 43 -10.87 18.20 -36.94
CA PRO A 43 -10.07 17.27 -36.15
C PRO A 43 -9.55 16.22 -37.12
N GLY A 44 -8.25 16.30 -37.40
CA GLY A 44 -7.53 15.29 -38.15
C GLY A 44 -7.76 13.98 -37.44
N ILE A 45 -8.51 13.11 -38.09
CA ILE A 45 -8.55 11.69 -37.78
C ILE A 45 -7.08 11.26 -37.87
N SER A 46 -6.46 10.88 -36.77
CA SER A 46 -5.30 10.00 -36.79
C SER A 46 -5.84 8.57 -36.76
N PRO A 47 -6.04 7.87 -37.89
CA PRO A 47 -6.56 6.52 -37.87
C PRO A 47 -5.39 5.57 -38.03
N THR A 48 -4.58 5.47 -36.99
CA THR A 48 -3.81 4.25 -36.75
C THR A 48 -3.97 3.96 -35.27
N THR A 49 -5.14 3.44 -34.87
CA THR A 49 -5.23 2.73 -33.59
C THR A 49 -4.08 1.73 -33.57
N SER A 50 -3.11 1.96 -32.69
CA SER A 50 -1.97 1.05 -32.57
C SER A 50 -2.51 -0.33 -32.28
N ILE A 51 -1.91 -1.39 -32.84
CA ILE A 51 -2.34 -2.77 -32.58
C ILE A 51 -2.36 -3.04 -31.05
N ASN A 52 -1.53 -2.32 -30.29
CA ASN A 52 -1.48 -2.36 -28.84
C ASN A 52 -2.79 -1.92 -28.17
N GLU A 53 -3.48 -0.91 -28.71
CA GLU A 53 -4.74 -0.39 -28.19
C GLU A 53 -5.88 -1.40 -28.39
N LEU A 54 -5.83 -2.20 -29.46
CA LEU A 54 -6.79 -3.29 -29.70
C LEU A 54 -6.70 -4.40 -28.64
N LEU A 55 -5.56 -4.51 -27.95
CA LEU A 55 -5.35 -5.44 -26.84
C LEU A 55 -5.70 -4.84 -25.48
N GLU A 56 -6.15 -3.59 -25.41
CA GLU A 56 -6.58 -2.98 -24.16
C GLU A 56 -8.05 -3.33 -23.86
N CYS A 57 -8.33 -3.79 -22.64
CA CYS A 57 -9.69 -4.09 -22.23
C CYS A 57 -10.49 -2.79 -22.04
N PRO A 58 -11.65 -2.60 -22.69
CA PRO A 58 -12.42 -1.35 -22.59
C PRO A 58 -13.03 -1.10 -21.21
N VAL A 59 -12.96 -2.06 -20.29
CA VAL A 59 -13.52 -1.95 -18.93
C VAL A 59 -12.46 -1.63 -17.90
N CYS A 60 -11.30 -2.31 -17.94
CA CYS A 60 -10.27 -2.19 -16.91
C CYS A 60 -8.97 -1.58 -17.40
N THR A 61 -8.89 -1.18 -18.67
CA THR A 61 -7.74 -0.54 -19.33
C THR A 61 -6.42 -1.32 -19.24
N ASN A 62 -6.48 -2.59 -18.80
CA ASN A 62 -5.33 -3.48 -18.78
C ASN A 62 -5.25 -4.25 -20.11
N SER A 63 -4.04 -4.67 -20.48
CA SER A 63 -3.84 -5.60 -21.59
C SER A 63 -4.62 -6.89 -21.36
N MET A 64 -5.36 -7.32 -22.39
CA MET A 64 -6.10 -8.57 -22.41
C MET A 64 -5.14 -9.74 -22.63
N TYR A 65 -5.34 -10.83 -21.90
CA TYR A 65 -4.62 -12.11 -22.04
C TYR A 65 -5.60 -13.25 -22.34
N PRO A 66 -5.17 -14.34 -23.00
CA PRO A 66 -6.05 -15.48 -23.25
C PRO A 66 -6.64 -16.03 -21.93
N PRO A 67 -7.93 -16.41 -21.90
CA PRO A 67 -8.90 -16.28 -22.99
C PRO A 67 -9.40 -14.84 -23.16
N ILE A 68 -9.25 -14.30 -24.39
CA ILE A 68 -9.85 -13.02 -24.78
C ILE A 68 -11.26 -13.30 -25.29
N HIS A 69 -12.28 -12.79 -24.60
CA HIS A 69 -13.67 -13.03 -24.97
C HIS A 69 -14.16 -12.02 -25.99
N GLN A 70 -15.05 -12.44 -26.87
CA GLN A 70 -15.63 -11.61 -27.93
C GLN A 70 -17.14 -11.76 -27.95
N CYS A 71 -17.88 -10.67 -28.13
CA CYS A 71 -19.32 -10.76 -28.42
C CYS A 71 -19.57 -11.11 -29.90
N HIS A 72 -20.81 -11.48 -30.25
CA HIS A 72 -21.20 -11.75 -31.64
C HIS A 72 -20.92 -10.60 -32.61
N ASN A 73 -20.90 -9.35 -32.13
CA ASN A 73 -20.59 -8.16 -32.92
C ASN A 73 -19.10 -7.82 -32.98
N GLY A 74 -18.23 -8.63 -32.38
CA GLY A 74 -16.78 -8.49 -32.51
C GLY A 74 -16.06 -7.74 -31.39
N HIS A 75 -16.75 -7.09 -30.44
CA HIS A 75 -16.11 -6.40 -29.31
C HIS A 75 -15.46 -7.37 -28.33
N THR A 76 -14.25 -7.04 -27.86
CA THR A 76 -13.41 -7.90 -27.02
C THR A 76 -13.31 -7.44 -25.57
N LEU A 77 -13.12 -8.40 -24.64
CA LEU A 77 -12.93 -8.19 -23.20
C LEU A 77 -11.97 -9.24 -22.61
N CYS A 78 -11.29 -8.88 -21.52
CA CYS A 78 -10.59 -9.88 -20.69
C CYS A 78 -11.57 -10.71 -19.84
N SER A 79 -11.12 -11.89 -19.41
CA SER A 79 -11.92 -12.83 -18.63
C SER A 79 -12.40 -12.25 -17.29
N SER A 80 -11.56 -11.47 -16.61
CA SER A 80 -11.94 -10.84 -15.34
C SER A 80 -13.06 -9.80 -15.50
N CYS A 81 -13.12 -9.11 -16.63
CA CYS A 81 -14.17 -8.13 -16.90
C CYS A 81 -15.46 -8.77 -17.39
N LYS A 82 -15.40 -9.90 -18.14
CA LYS A 82 -16.59 -10.66 -18.54
C LYS A 82 -17.49 -11.00 -17.34
N THR A 83 -16.89 -11.44 -16.23
CA THR A 83 -17.61 -11.75 -14.99
C THR A 83 -18.20 -10.49 -14.35
N LYS A 84 -17.43 -9.39 -14.30
CA LYS A 84 -17.88 -8.10 -13.72
C LYS A 84 -19.07 -7.49 -14.46
N VAL A 85 -19.11 -7.63 -15.78
CA VAL A 85 -20.21 -7.14 -16.63
C VAL A 85 -21.35 -8.16 -16.81
N GLN A 86 -21.37 -9.22 -15.99
CA GLN A 86 -22.43 -10.24 -15.97
C GLN A 86 -22.76 -10.80 -17.36
N ASN A 87 -21.72 -11.17 -18.11
CA ASN A 87 -21.84 -11.75 -19.46
C ASN A 87 -22.51 -10.85 -20.52
N ARG A 88 -22.59 -9.53 -20.29
CA ARG A 88 -23.11 -8.55 -21.26
C ARG A 88 -22.00 -7.65 -21.80
N CYS A 89 -21.95 -7.49 -23.11
CA CYS A 89 -21.00 -6.59 -23.75
C CYS A 89 -21.26 -5.14 -23.32
N PRO A 90 -20.27 -4.41 -22.76
CA PRO A 90 -20.45 -3.02 -22.34
C PRO A 90 -20.64 -2.08 -23.53
N THR A 91 -20.17 -2.46 -24.73
CA THR A 91 -20.26 -1.64 -25.94
C THR A 91 -21.61 -1.76 -26.63
N CYS A 92 -22.04 -2.99 -26.96
CA CYS A 92 -23.28 -3.21 -27.73
C CYS A 92 -24.43 -3.84 -26.94
N ARG A 93 -24.25 -4.11 -25.64
CA ARG A 93 -25.25 -4.66 -24.71
C ARG A 93 -25.76 -6.08 -25.02
N GLN A 94 -25.21 -6.72 -26.05
CA GLN A 94 -25.48 -8.11 -26.41
C GLN A 94 -24.80 -9.09 -25.45
N GLU A 95 -25.29 -10.32 -25.42
CA GLU A 95 -24.67 -11.41 -24.64
C GLU A 95 -23.29 -11.77 -25.21
N LEU A 96 -22.30 -11.93 -24.33
CA LEU A 96 -20.93 -12.31 -24.69
C LEU A 96 -20.79 -13.81 -25.00
N GLY A 97 -21.68 -14.65 -24.47
CA GLY A 97 -21.59 -16.11 -24.62
C GLY A 97 -20.23 -16.65 -24.15
N ASP A 98 -19.77 -17.76 -24.73
CA ASP A 98 -18.41 -18.27 -24.50
C ASP A 98 -17.56 -18.26 -25.78
N ILE A 99 -17.60 -17.13 -26.49
CA ILE A 99 -16.84 -16.93 -27.71
C ILE A 99 -15.49 -16.31 -27.37
N ARG A 100 -14.41 -16.90 -27.91
CA ARG A 100 -13.03 -16.40 -27.78
C ARG A 100 -12.55 -15.76 -29.08
N CYS A 101 -11.82 -14.66 -28.97
CA CYS A 101 -11.15 -14.02 -30.10
C CYS A 101 -9.79 -14.68 -30.38
N LEU A 102 -9.80 -15.92 -30.86
CA LEU A 102 -8.56 -16.68 -31.15
C LEU A 102 -7.63 -15.94 -32.12
N ALA A 103 -8.19 -15.17 -33.05
CA ALA A 103 -7.41 -14.34 -33.97
C ALA A 103 -6.62 -13.26 -33.24
N LEU A 104 -7.24 -12.53 -32.31
CA LEU A 104 -6.55 -11.50 -31.51
C LEU A 104 -5.54 -12.13 -30.56
N GLU A 105 -5.87 -13.27 -29.94
CA GLU A 105 -4.91 -14.05 -29.15
C GLU A 105 -3.67 -14.40 -29.99
N LYS A 106 -3.86 -14.90 -31.22
CA LYS A 106 -2.75 -15.30 -32.10
C LYS A 106 -1.90 -14.12 -32.57
N VAL A 107 -2.53 -12.99 -32.90
CA VAL A 107 -1.83 -11.75 -33.28
C VAL A 107 -1.01 -11.23 -32.09
N ALA A 108 -1.56 -11.30 -30.87
CA ALA A 108 -0.86 -10.82 -29.68
C ALA A 108 0.46 -11.56 -29.41
N GLU A 109 0.55 -12.86 -29.75
CA GLU A 109 1.75 -13.68 -29.52
C GLU A 109 3.01 -13.12 -30.19
N SER A 110 2.88 -12.43 -31.33
CA SER A 110 4.00 -11.87 -32.08
C SER A 110 4.29 -10.40 -31.76
N LEU A 111 3.61 -9.82 -30.77
CA LEU A 111 3.77 -8.41 -30.42
C LEU A 111 4.73 -8.22 -29.24
N GLU A 112 5.45 -7.11 -29.32
CA GLU A 112 6.11 -6.51 -28.18
C GLU A 112 5.31 -5.28 -27.75
N LEU A 113 4.99 -5.20 -26.46
CA LEU A 113 4.11 -4.20 -25.91
C LEU A 113 4.86 -3.35 -24.88
N PRO A 114 4.61 -2.03 -24.83
CA PRO A 114 5.16 -1.19 -23.78
C PRO A 114 4.56 -1.58 -22.42
N CYS A 115 5.34 -1.38 -21.36
CA CYS A 115 4.87 -1.49 -19.99
C CYS A 115 3.69 -0.54 -19.73
N LYS A 116 2.68 -0.99 -18.96
CA LYS A 116 1.54 -0.12 -18.57
C LYS A 116 1.96 1.10 -17.74
N HIS A 117 3.14 1.05 -17.12
CA HIS A 117 3.71 2.17 -16.36
C HIS A 117 4.61 3.07 -17.23
N SER A 118 4.49 3.00 -18.56
CA SER A 118 5.24 3.85 -19.49
C SER A 118 4.97 5.34 -19.28
N SER A 119 3.72 5.70 -18.97
CA SER A 119 3.33 7.06 -18.59
C SER A 119 3.99 7.55 -17.29
N LEU A 120 4.44 6.63 -16.43
CA LEU A 120 5.19 6.91 -15.20
C LEU A 120 6.71 6.88 -15.42
N GLY A 121 7.18 6.70 -16.65
CA GLY A 121 8.59 6.75 -17.02
C GLY A 121 9.25 5.40 -17.29
N CYS A 122 8.52 4.28 -17.29
CA CYS A 122 9.10 2.99 -17.66
C CYS A 122 9.39 2.92 -19.17
N PRO A 123 10.65 2.79 -19.61
CA PRO A 123 10.99 2.71 -21.03
C PRO A 123 10.85 1.28 -21.59
N GLY A 124 10.45 0.31 -20.75
CA GLY A 124 10.48 -1.10 -21.09
C GLY A 124 9.41 -1.51 -22.09
N ILE A 125 9.85 -2.27 -23.10
CA ILE A 125 9.02 -2.93 -24.10
C ILE A 125 9.30 -4.43 -23.98
N PHE A 126 8.25 -5.25 -23.93
CA PHE A 126 8.37 -6.67 -23.60
C PHE A 126 7.50 -7.53 -24.51
N PRO A 127 7.90 -8.77 -24.82
CA PRO A 127 7.04 -9.75 -25.46
C PRO A 127 5.71 -9.91 -24.70
N TYR A 128 4.61 -10.07 -25.43
CA TYR A 128 3.26 -10.15 -24.89
C TYR A 128 3.15 -11.04 -23.64
N PHE A 129 3.60 -12.29 -23.71
CA PHE A 129 3.47 -13.23 -22.59
C PHE A 129 4.33 -12.90 -21.37
N SER A 130 5.46 -12.20 -21.52
CA SER A 130 6.36 -11.86 -20.40
C SER A 130 6.13 -10.46 -19.83
N LYS A 131 5.38 -9.60 -20.53
CA LYS A 131 5.05 -8.23 -20.08
C LYS A 131 4.50 -8.18 -18.66
N HIS A 132 3.52 -9.04 -18.33
CA HIS A 132 2.90 -9.04 -17.01
C HIS A 132 3.88 -9.38 -15.87
N LEU A 133 4.89 -10.22 -16.13
CA LEU A 133 5.93 -10.56 -15.15
C LEU A 133 6.74 -9.31 -14.79
N HIS A 134 7.17 -8.55 -15.81
CA HIS A 134 7.82 -7.27 -15.59
C HIS A 134 6.92 -6.29 -14.82
N GLU A 135 5.67 -6.12 -15.25
CA GLU A 135 4.76 -5.15 -14.63
C GLU A 135 4.52 -5.39 -13.15
N SER A 136 4.57 -6.66 -12.70
CA SER A 136 4.44 -7.02 -11.29
C SER A 136 5.62 -6.55 -10.42
N GLN A 137 6.78 -6.32 -11.03
CA GLN A 137 8.06 -5.97 -10.38
C GLN A 137 8.63 -4.64 -10.91
N CYS A 138 7.88 -3.90 -11.71
CA CYS A 138 8.34 -2.67 -12.33
C CYS A 138 8.62 -1.59 -11.26
N ASN A 139 9.82 -1.00 -11.27
CA ASN A 139 10.18 0.08 -10.34
C ASN A 139 9.32 1.34 -10.52
N PHE A 140 8.74 1.54 -11.69
CA PHE A 140 7.81 2.64 -11.97
C PHE A 140 6.38 2.32 -11.57
N ARG A 141 6.09 1.12 -11.05
CA ARG A 141 4.74 0.82 -10.56
C ARG A 141 4.43 1.70 -9.34
N PRO A 142 3.19 2.18 -9.17
CA PRO A 142 2.77 2.84 -7.94
C PRO A 142 2.92 1.94 -6.70
N TYR A 143 3.16 2.53 -5.53
CA TYR A 143 3.16 1.82 -4.26
C TYR A 143 1.73 1.63 -3.75
N ASN A 144 1.48 0.56 -3.01
CA ASN A 144 0.23 0.39 -2.27
C ASN A 144 0.33 1.08 -0.91
N CYS A 145 -0.79 1.58 -0.39
CA CYS A 145 -0.86 2.12 0.96
C CYS A 145 -0.30 1.11 1.99
N PRO A 146 0.66 1.49 2.85
CA PRO A 146 1.28 0.58 3.81
C PRO A 146 0.47 0.40 5.11
N TYR A 147 -0.73 0.98 5.20
CA TYR A 147 -1.61 0.88 6.37
C TYR A 147 -2.09 -0.57 6.57
N ALA A 148 -1.98 -1.09 7.79
CA ALA A 148 -2.28 -2.48 8.12
C ALA A 148 -3.60 -2.66 8.88
N GLY A 149 -4.22 -1.55 9.35
CA GLY A 149 -5.46 -1.61 10.13
C GLY A 149 -6.74 -1.82 9.31
N SER A 150 -6.67 -1.72 7.98
CA SER A 150 -7.79 -1.97 7.07
C SER A 150 -7.29 -2.36 5.68
N GLU A 151 -8.15 -2.99 4.87
CA GLU A 151 -7.87 -3.29 3.47
C GLU A 151 -8.01 -2.01 2.62
N CYS A 152 -6.96 -1.19 2.61
CA CYS A 152 -6.88 0.02 1.80
C CYS A 152 -6.33 -0.28 0.41
N SER A 153 -7.09 0.06 -0.63
CA SER A 153 -6.73 -0.17 -2.05
C SER A 153 -6.04 1.03 -2.71
N VAL A 154 -5.75 2.10 -1.95
CA VAL A 154 -5.12 3.31 -2.48
C VAL A 154 -3.69 3.00 -2.94
N THR A 155 -3.35 3.51 -4.12
CA THR A 155 -2.01 3.40 -4.71
C THR A 155 -1.52 4.75 -5.20
N GLY A 156 -0.21 4.96 -5.20
CA GLY A 156 0.40 6.21 -5.68
C GLY A 156 1.90 6.28 -5.45
N ASP A 157 2.47 7.47 -5.65
CA ASP A 157 3.85 7.76 -5.27
C ASP A 157 3.97 8.00 -3.74
N ILE A 158 5.21 8.13 -3.25
CA ILE A 158 5.47 8.29 -1.82
C ILE A 158 4.85 9.59 -1.25
N PRO A 159 5.01 10.77 -1.88
CA PRO A 159 4.39 12.00 -1.38
C PRO A 159 2.86 11.93 -1.29
N PHE A 160 2.20 11.34 -2.30
CA PHE A 160 0.76 11.11 -2.28
C PHE A 160 0.37 10.16 -1.15
N LEU A 161 1.07 9.04 -0.98
CA LEU A 161 0.77 8.09 0.09
C LEU A 161 0.99 8.67 1.49
N VAL A 162 2.02 9.49 1.70
CA VAL A 162 2.23 10.18 2.98
C VAL A 162 1.07 11.11 3.30
N THR A 163 0.57 11.85 2.31
CA THR A 163 -0.60 12.72 2.44
C THR A 163 -1.85 11.89 2.79
N HIS A 164 -2.10 10.83 2.03
CA HIS A 164 -3.20 9.90 2.26
C HIS A 164 -3.17 9.27 3.67
N LEU A 165 -2.00 8.80 4.13
CA LEU A 165 -1.84 8.21 5.47
C LEU A 165 -2.19 9.21 6.58
N ARG A 166 -1.77 10.46 6.45
CA ARG A 166 -2.08 11.53 7.41
C ARG A 166 -3.56 11.90 7.38
N ASP A 167 -4.11 12.09 6.18
CA ASP A 167 -5.40 12.76 6.01
C ASP A 167 -6.57 11.77 6.09
N ASP A 168 -6.43 10.56 5.56
CA ASP A 168 -7.48 9.53 5.56
C ASP A 168 -7.32 8.53 6.71
N HIS A 169 -6.10 8.09 6.99
CA HIS A 169 -5.83 7.10 8.05
C HIS A 169 -5.45 7.71 9.41
N LYS A 170 -5.27 9.04 9.48
CA LYS A 170 -4.88 9.77 10.70
C LYS A 170 -3.62 9.19 11.36
N VAL A 171 -2.68 8.73 10.53
CA VAL A 171 -1.41 8.15 10.98
C VAL A 171 -0.53 9.22 11.61
N ASP A 172 0.07 8.87 12.75
CA ASP A 172 1.04 9.72 13.45
C ASP A 172 2.32 9.88 12.62
N MET A 173 2.68 11.14 12.35
CA MET A 173 3.85 11.53 11.56
C MET A 173 4.91 12.16 12.49
N HIS A 174 6.09 11.56 12.55
CA HIS A 174 7.21 12.01 13.37
C HIS A 174 8.40 12.43 12.51
N THR A 175 9.14 13.43 12.95
CA THR A 175 10.42 13.80 12.34
C THR A 175 11.57 13.37 13.24
N GLY A 176 12.58 12.73 12.67
CA GLY A 176 13.76 12.27 13.40
C GLY A 176 14.02 10.77 13.23
N CYS A 177 15.22 10.39 13.64
CA CYS A 177 15.78 9.06 13.38
C CYS A 177 15.87 8.20 14.65
N THR A 178 15.32 8.67 15.77
CA THR A 178 15.27 7.97 17.04
C THR A 178 13.88 8.12 17.62
N PHE A 179 13.35 7.05 18.22
CA PHE A 179 11.97 7.06 18.71
C PHE A 179 11.78 6.17 19.93
N ASN A 180 10.70 6.44 20.65
CA ASN A 180 10.31 5.76 21.88
C ASN A 180 8.78 5.65 21.92
N HIS A 181 8.25 4.56 21.35
CA HIS A 181 6.81 4.33 21.22
C HIS A 181 6.31 3.44 22.35
N ARG A 182 5.17 3.81 22.91
CA ARG A 182 4.49 3.07 23.98
C ARG A 182 3.24 2.41 23.44
N TYR A 183 3.19 1.10 23.51
CA TYR A 183 2.02 0.29 23.14
C TYR A 183 1.32 -0.19 24.40
N VAL A 184 0.05 0.23 24.56
CA VAL A 184 -0.77 -0.09 25.73
C VAL A 184 -1.98 -0.91 25.30
N LYS A 185 -2.32 -1.95 26.09
CA LYS A 185 -3.57 -2.71 25.94
C LYS A 185 -4.04 -3.17 27.32
N SER A 186 -5.27 -2.77 27.68
CA SER A 186 -5.85 -3.06 29.00
C SER A 186 -6.04 -4.55 29.26
N ASN A 187 -6.49 -5.30 28.26
CA ASN A 187 -6.60 -6.76 28.34
C ASN A 187 -5.59 -7.43 27.38
N PRO A 188 -4.47 -7.96 27.89
CA PRO A 188 -3.46 -8.63 27.07
C PRO A 188 -3.92 -9.93 26.45
N ARG A 189 -5.08 -10.48 26.85
CA ARG A 189 -5.65 -11.71 26.28
C ARG A 189 -6.47 -11.45 25.02
N GLU A 190 -7.07 -10.26 24.88
CA GLU A 190 -7.86 -9.79 23.72
C GLU A 190 -6.97 -9.21 22.61
N VAL A 191 -5.93 -9.94 22.23
CA VAL A 191 -4.91 -9.45 21.29
C VAL A 191 -4.69 -10.42 20.15
N GLU A 192 -5.65 -11.32 19.90
CA GLU A 192 -5.60 -12.17 18.73
C GLU A 192 -5.66 -11.28 17.48
N ASN A 193 -4.57 -11.25 16.72
CA ASN A 193 -4.43 -10.51 15.47
C ASN A 193 -4.58 -8.97 15.59
N ALA A 194 -4.33 -8.39 16.77
CA ALA A 194 -4.40 -6.94 16.92
C ALA A 194 -3.27 -6.27 16.14
N THR A 195 -3.62 -5.26 15.35
CA THR A 195 -2.67 -4.40 14.65
C THR A 195 -2.80 -3.00 15.23
N TRP A 196 -1.68 -2.43 15.69
CA TRP A 196 -1.68 -1.05 16.17
C TRP A 196 -1.62 -0.09 15.00
N MET A 197 -2.06 1.14 15.26
CA MET A 197 -1.95 2.21 14.29
C MET A 197 -0.50 2.33 13.82
N LEU A 198 -0.33 2.41 12.51
CA LEU A 198 0.96 2.64 11.87
C LEU A 198 1.54 3.96 12.39
N THR A 199 2.85 4.01 12.59
CA THR A 199 3.58 5.27 12.81
C THR A 199 4.56 5.49 11.67
N VAL A 200 4.64 6.73 11.17
CA VAL A 200 5.57 7.10 10.09
C VAL A 200 6.64 8.06 10.60
N PHE A 201 7.89 7.79 10.25
CA PHE A 201 9.04 8.64 10.55
C PHE A 201 9.60 9.25 9.28
N HIS A 202 9.83 10.56 9.30
CA HIS A 202 10.56 11.30 8.29
C HIS A 202 11.98 11.57 8.79
N CYS A 203 12.96 10.98 8.13
CA CYS A 203 14.38 11.10 8.46
C CYS A 203 15.21 10.93 7.19
N PHE A 204 16.32 11.67 7.06
CA PHE A 204 17.19 11.65 5.88
C PHE A 204 16.49 11.98 4.54
N GLY A 205 15.38 12.73 4.57
CA GLY A 205 14.56 13.02 3.38
C GLY A 205 13.74 11.82 2.89
N GLN A 206 13.60 10.78 3.71
CA GLN A 206 12.88 9.55 3.40
C GLN A 206 11.86 9.23 4.48
N TYR A 207 10.91 8.36 4.17
CA TYR A 207 9.85 7.94 5.08
C TYR A 207 9.99 6.46 5.48
N PHE A 208 9.74 6.17 6.76
CA PHE A 208 9.84 4.83 7.33
C PHE A 208 8.59 4.53 8.16
N CYS A 209 8.01 3.36 7.97
CA CYS A 209 6.81 2.89 8.64
C CYS A 209 7.18 1.91 9.76
N LEU A 210 6.84 2.24 11.02
CA LEU A 210 6.92 1.30 12.13
C LEU A 210 5.60 0.55 12.27
N HIS A 211 5.70 -0.77 12.18
CA HIS A 211 4.60 -1.69 12.41
C HIS A 211 4.75 -2.32 13.79
N PHE A 212 3.62 -2.45 14.49
CA PHE A 212 3.50 -3.25 15.69
C PHE A 212 2.20 -4.04 15.63
N GLU A 213 2.31 -5.36 15.71
CA GLU A 213 1.17 -6.27 15.61
C GLU A 213 1.33 -7.45 16.56
N ALA A 214 0.22 -8.09 16.87
CA ALA A 214 0.17 -9.34 17.58
C ALA A 214 -0.41 -10.42 16.67
N PHE A 215 0.15 -11.62 16.71
CA PHE A 215 -0.37 -12.76 15.96
C PHE A 215 0.02 -14.06 16.65
N GLN A 216 -0.45 -15.17 16.09
CA GLN A 216 -0.16 -16.50 16.60
C GLN A 216 1.02 -17.13 15.87
N LEU A 217 2.09 -17.45 16.59
CA LEU A 217 3.20 -18.25 16.10
C LEU A 217 3.02 -19.70 16.57
N GLY A 218 2.47 -20.54 15.69
CA GLY A 218 2.02 -21.89 16.05
C GLY A 218 0.88 -21.84 17.07
N MET A 219 1.14 -22.27 18.31
CA MET A 219 0.17 -22.18 19.42
C MET A 219 0.54 -21.09 20.44
N ALA A 220 1.55 -20.26 20.16
CA ALA A 220 2.01 -19.21 21.06
C ALA A 220 1.65 -17.81 20.54
N PRO A 221 1.00 -16.96 21.36
CA PRO A 221 0.75 -15.57 21.01
C PRO A 221 2.04 -14.76 21.15
N VAL A 222 2.35 -14.00 20.10
CA VAL A 222 3.55 -13.16 20.02
C VAL A 222 3.18 -11.74 19.61
N TYR A 223 4.04 -10.80 19.97
CA TYR A 223 4.05 -9.45 19.43
C TYR A 223 5.23 -9.34 18.47
N MET A 224 5.10 -8.53 17.44
CA MET A 224 6.18 -8.28 16.49
C MET A 224 6.25 -6.78 16.16
N ALA A 225 7.46 -6.24 16.21
CA ALA A 225 7.78 -4.90 15.77
C ALA A 225 8.76 -4.97 14.59
N PHE A 226 8.51 -4.21 13.54
CA PHE A 226 9.43 -4.10 12.40
C PHE A 226 9.29 -2.74 11.71
N LEU A 227 10.34 -2.34 11.01
CA LEU A 227 10.38 -1.09 10.26
C LEU A 227 10.40 -1.39 8.75
N ARG A 228 9.59 -0.67 7.99
CA ARG A 228 9.59 -0.70 6.52
C ARG A 228 9.99 0.65 5.92
N PHE A 229 10.75 0.63 4.84
CA PHE A 229 11.14 1.80 4.07
C PHE A 229 10.09 2.12 2.99
N MET A 230 9.63 3.37 2.95
CA MET A 230 8.70 3.85 1.94
C MET A 230 9.43 4.18 0.63
N GLY A 231 9.77 3.15 -0.14
CA GLY A 231 10.45 3.25 -1.43
C GLY A 231 10.88 1.87 -1.91
N ASP A 232 11.86 1.78 -2.82
CA ASP A 232 12.33 0.51 -3.39
C ASP A 232 13.35 -0.23 -2.51
N GLU A 233 13.55 -1.52 -2.77
CA GLU A 233 14.47 -2.37 -2.00
C GLU A 233 15.94 -1.90 -2.16
N THR A 234 16.33 -1.47 -3.36
CA THR A 234 17.68 -0.97 -3.62
C THR A 234 18.00 0.26 -2.76
N ASP A 235 17.05 1.18 -2.63
CA ASP A 235 17.22 2.39 -1.82
C ASP A 235 17.19 2.08 -0.32
N ALA A 236 16.35 1.12 0.09
CA ALA A 236 16.23 0.68 1.47
C ALA A 236 17.57 0.17 2.05
N ARG A 237 18.42 -0.44 1.21
CA ARG A 237 19.76 -0.93 1.59
C ARG A 237 20.72 0.18 2.05
N ASN A 238 20.44 1.44 1.73
CA ASN A 238 21.25 2.55 2.25
C ASN A 238 20.98 2.87 3.72
N TYR A 239 20.04 2.17 4.36
CA TYR A 239 19.61 2.43 5.73
C TYR A 239 19.64 1.16 6.57
N CYS A 240 19.93 1.35 7.85
CA CYS A 240 19.80 0.33 8.87
C CYS A 240 18.92 0.87 10.01
N TYR A 241 18.29 -0.04 10.75
CA TYR A 241 17.51 0.31 11.92
C TYR A 241 17.75 -0.66 13.06
N SER A 242 17.41 -0.22 14.28
CA SER A 242 17.35 -1.06 15.46
C SER A 242 16.04 -0.85 16.20
N LEU A 243 15.56 -1.94 16.80
CA LEU A 243 14.44 -1.95 17.72
C LEU A 243 14.89 -2.62 19.03
N GLU A 244 14.54 -2.01 20.14
CA GLU A 244 14.87 -2.48 21.48
C GLU A 244 13.63 -2.46 22.37
N VAL A 245 13.45 -3.54 23.13
CA VAL A 245 12.53 -3.63 24.27
C VAL A 245 13.27 -4.17 25.48
N GLY A 246 12.97 -3.66 26.67
CA GLY A 246 13.66 -4.12 27.87
C GLY A 246 13.11 -3.54 29.17
N ALA A 247 13.37 -4.24 30.27
CA ALA A 247 13.12 -3.82 31.64
C ALA A 247 13.97 -4.67 32.60
N ASN A 248 14.17 -4.20 33.84
CA ASN A 248 14.81 -4.96 34.92
C ASN A 248 16.19 -5.55 34.54
N GLY A 249 17.02 -4.75 33.84
CA GLY A 249 18.37 -5.17 33.41
C GLY A 249 18.41 -6.19 32.27
N ARG A 250 17.27 -6.51 31.63
CA ARG A 250 17.19 -7.38 30.45
C ARG A 250 16.64 -6.61 29.26
N LYS A 251 17.15 -6.92 28.07
CA LYS A 251 16.65 -6.35 26.81
C LYS A 251 16.74 -7.34 25.65
N LEU A 252 15.86 -7.15 24.68
CA LEU A 252 15.91 -7.75 23.36
C LEU A 252 16.19 -6.66 22.34
N ILE A 253 17.09 -6.92 21.40
CA ILE A 253 17.44 -6.01 20.32
C ILE A 253 17.30 -6.76 19.00
N TRP A 254 16.76 -6.08 18.01
CA TRP A 254 16.72 -6.48 16.62
C TRP A 254 17.36 -5.39 15.77
N GLU A 255 18.25 -5.74 14.84
CA GLU A 255 18.87 -4.81 13.91
C GLU A 255 18.86 -5.38 12.49
N GLY A 256 18.74 -4.51 11.49
CA GLY A 256 18.78 -4.93 10.09
C GLY A 256 18.46 -3.80 9.12
N ILE A 257 18.30 -4.16 7.84
CA ILE A 257 17.87 -3.27 6.77
C ILE A 257 16.34 -3.22 6.78
N PRO A 258 15.69 -2.04 6.71
CA PRO A 258 14.24 -1.96 6.64
C PRO A 258 13.74 -2.53 5.32
N ARG A 259 12.68 -3.35 5.36
CA ARG A 259 12.07 -3.89 4.12
C ARG A 259 11.36 -2.79 3.35
N SER A 260 11.43 -2.83 2.02
CA SER A 260 10.62 -1.95 1.16
C SER A 260 9.11 -2.19 1.34
N ILE A 261 8.30 -1.13 1.25
CA ILE A 261 6.82 -1.25 1.17
C ILE A 261 6.32 -1.87 -0.14
N ARG A 262 7.20 -2.22 -1.09
CA ARG A 262 6.87 -3.10 -2.22
C ARG A 262 6.35 -4.45 -1.74
N ASP A 263 6.88 -4.92 -0.62
CA ASP A 263 6.37 -6.08 0.11
C ASP A 263 5.28 -5.66 1.09
N GLY A 264 4.17 -6.41 1.13
CA GLY A 264 3.11 -6.22 2.11
C GLY A 264 3.57 -6.57 3.53
N HIS A 265 2.98 -5.95 4.54
CA HIS A 265 3.29 -6.22 5.96
C HIS A 265 3.12 -7.72 6.31
N ARG A 266 2.10 -8.38 5.74
CA ARG A 266 1.86 -9.82 5.91
C ARG A 266 3.05 -10.69 5.48
N LYS A 267 3.75 -10.33 4.41
CA LYS A 267 4.94 -11.06 3.94
C LYS A 267 6.09 -10.95 4.94
N VAL A 268 6.28 -9.77 5.54
CA VAL A 268 7.27 -9.56 6.62
C VAL A 268 6.93 -10.44 7.83
N ARG A 269 5.68 -10.39 8.26
CA ARG A 269 5.14 -11.21 9.35
C ARG A 269 5.35 -12.71 9.14
N GLU A 270 4.95 -13.23 7.98
CA GLU A 270 5.04 -14.65 7.61
C GLU A 270 6.49 -15.13 7.52
N SER A 271 7.42 -14.24 7.17
CA SER A 271 8.86 -14.53 7.17
C SER A 271 9.54 -14.36 8.53
N HIS A 272 8.81 -13.88 9.56
CA HIS A 272 9.34 -13.61 10.90
C HIS A 272 10.51 -12.61 10.92
N ASP A 273 10.56 -11.69 9.96
CA ASP A 273 11.67 -10.75 9.76
C ASP A 273 11.46 -9.45 10.56
N GLY A 274 11.66 -9.53 11.87
CA GLY A 274 11.46 -8.42 12.80
C GLY A 274 11.62 -8.83 14.26
N LEU A 275 11.48 -7.86 15.16
CA LEU A 275 11.60 -8.09 16.60
C LEU A 275 10.37 -8.84 17.13
N ILE A 276 10.48 -10.17 17.26
CA ILE A 276 9.44 -11.01 17.87
C ILE A 276 9.61 -11.06 19.38
N ILE A 277 8.51 -10.81 20.10
CA ILE A 277 8.45 -10.75 21.55
C ILE A 277 7.35 -11.69 22.02
N GLN A 278 7.74 -12.79 22.67
CA GLN A 278 6.78 -13.72 23.27
C GLN A 278 5.93 -13.01 24.33
N ARG A 279 4.63 -13.37 24.44
CA ARG A 279 3.71 -12.73 25.39
C ARG A 279 4.25 -12.64 26.82
N ASN A 280 4.89 -13.70 27.31
CA ASN A 280 5.45 -13.70 28.67
C ASN A 280 6.58 -12.67 28.84
N MET A 281 7.43 -12.49 27.83
CA MET A 281 8.48 -11.47 27.85
C MET A 281 7.89 -10.07 27.70
N ALA A 282 6.90 -9.88 26.83
CA ALA A 282 6.21 -8.60 26.67
C ALA A 282 5.55 -8.14 27.99
N LEU A 283 4.91 -9.06 28.72
CA LEU A 283 4.33 -8.79 30.04
C LEU A 283 5.42 -8.51 31.08
N PHE A 284 6.51 -9.26 31.08
CA PHE A 284 7.65 -8.98 31.95
C PHE A 284 8.23 -7.57 31.73
N PHE A 285 8.35 -7.14 30.47
CA PHE A 285 8.79 -5.78 30.14
C PHE A 285 7.74 -4.69 30.39
N SER A 286 6.46 -5.06 30.56
CA SER A 286 5.36 -4.14 30.89
C SER A 286 5.29 -3.79 32.38
N GLY A 287 5.97 -4.56 33.24
CA GLY A 287 5.96 -4.40 34.70
C GLY A 287 5.45 -5.65 35.44
N ASN A 288 5.46 -5.59 36.77
CA ASN A 288 5.24 -6.77 37.61
C ASN A 288 3.77 -7.19 37.79
N ASP A 289 2.79 -6.37 37.40
CA ASP A 289 1.37 -6.70 37.62
C ASP A 289 0.80 -7.73 36.62
N ARG A 290 1.41 -7.88 35.43
CA ARG A 290 1.00 -8.77 34.32
C ARG A 290 -0.49 -8.65 33.95
N LYS A 291 -1.15 -7.55 34.32
CA LYS A 291 -2.59 -7.33 34.09
C LYS A 291 -2.85 -6.60 32.79
N GLU A 292 -1.91 -5.80 32.34
CA GLU A 292 -1.98 -5.00 31.11
C GLU A 292 -0.67 -5.09 30.32
N LEU A 293 -0.75 -4.79 29.02
CA LEU A 293 0.42 -4.60 28.18
C LEU A 293 0.79 -3.12 28.26
N LYS A 294 2.04 -2.81 28.60
CA LYS A 294 2.65 -1.47 28.63
C LYS A 294 4.05 -1.55 28.03
N LEU A 295 4.14 -2.01 26.80
CA LEU A 295 5.41 -2.27 26.15
C LEU A 295 5.96 -0.97 25.55
N ARG A 296 7.24 -0.70 25.81
CA ARG A 296 7.97 0.42 25.22
C ARG A 296 8.96 -0.11 24.20
N VAL A 297 8.78 0.26 22.94
CA VAL A 297 9.69 -0.04 21.84
C VAL A 297 10.49 1.22 21.53
N THR A 298 11.80 1.17 21.75
CA THR A 298 12.73 2.21 21.33
C THR A 298 13.41 1.80 20.05
N GLY A 299 13.75 2.75 19.19
CA GLY A 299 14.50 2.43 17.99
C GLY A 299 15.26 3.60 17.44
N ARG A 300 16.17 3.28 16.52
CA ARG A 300 16.92 4.27 15.75
C ARG A 300 17.06 3.83 14.30
N ILE A 301 17.23 4.80 13.40
CA ILE A 301 17.46 4.66 11.97
C ILE A 301 18.76 5.39 11.63
N TRP A 302 19.63 4.79 10.84
CA TRP A 302 20.88 5.41 10.39
C TRP A 302 21.18 5.02 8.94
N LYS A 303 22.03 5.80 8.28
CA LYS A 303 22.56 5.43 6.95
C LYS A 303 23.70 4.45 7.09
N GLU A 304 23.76 3.47 6.22
CA GLU A 304 24.94 2.63 6.07
C GLU A 304 26.08 3.48 5.47
N GLN A 305 27.24 3.52 6.13
CA GLN A 305 28.40 4.17 5.54
C GLN A 305 28.91 3.28 4.42
N GLN A 306 28.89 3.77 3.18
CA GLN A 306 29.60 3.11 2.09
C GLN A 306 31.10 3.14 2.43
N SER A 307 31.65 2.02 2.88
CA SER A 307 33.09 1.87 3.01
C SER A 307 33.68 1.87 1.60
N SER A 308 34.25 3.00 1.20
CA SER A 308 35.16 3.06 0.07
C SER A 308 36.50 2.45 0.46
N GLU A 309 36.58 1.12 0.58
CA GLU A 309 37.87 0.42 0.71
C GLU A 309 37.95 -0.75 -0.27
N SER A 310 38.31 -0.40 -1.51
CA SER A 310 39.21 -1.23 -2.31
C SER A 310 40.59 -1.14 -1.65
N GLY A 311 40.90 -2.06 -0.73
CA GLY A 311 42.11 -1.97 0.10
C GLY A 311 42.61 -3.35 0.53
N VAL A 312 43.30 -4.02 -0.38
CA VAL A 312 44.33 -5.06 -0.17
C VAL A 312 44.36 -5.73 1.23
N CYS A 313 43.79 -6.92 1.35
CA CYS A 313 44.15 -7.84 2.44
C CYS A 313 45.55 -8.42 2.17
N ILE A 314 46.59 -7.80 2.73
CA ILE A 314 47.86 -8.48 2.96
C ILE A 314 47.69 -9.31 4.24
N PRO A 315 47.89 -10.64 4.21
CA PRO A 315 47.90 -11.43 5.43
C PRO A 315 49.24 -11.20 6.13
N ASN A 316 49.24 -10.41 7.22
CA ASN A 316 50.38 -10.43 8.13
C ASN A 316 50.31 -11.68 8.99
N LEU A 317 51.18 -12.62 8.63
CA LEU A 317 51.71 -13.69 9.46
C LEU A 317 52.53 -13.11 10.63
N CYS A 318 52.48 -13.85 11.76
CA CYS A 318 53.52 -13.98 12.79
C CYS A 318 53.73 -12.77 13.73
N SER A 319 53.97 -12.93 15.04
CA SER A 319 54.51 -14.03 15.86
C SER A 319 53.93 -13.99 17.27
#